data_AF-A0A3D5B539-F1
#
_entry.id   AF-A0A3D5B539-F1
#
_cell.length_a   1.000
_cell.length_b   1.000
_cell.length_c   1.000
_cell.angle_alpha   90.00
_cell.angle_beta   90.00
_cell.angle_gamma   90.00
#
_symmetry.space_group_name_H-M   'P 1'
#
loop_
_entity.id
_entity.type
_entity.pdbx_description
1 polymer ?
#
loop_
_entity_poly.entity_id
_entity_poly.type
_entity_poly.pdbx_seq_one_letter_code
_entity_poly.pdbx_strand_id
1 'polypeptide(L)'
;KDLAGKEAVFACKVNSVSEKVLPEADDDFAKDVSEFDTFEAYKADVRKRAEEREQKNAEIATSNRIIETLLKNNPIEMSEALIENRAHRMLQDMKERMESQGIPFATYMQYIGKTEEDMIASYKEEAKERELTRFIMTYIVEKENLQVTQADFDAAIEVRAASAGKKAGEYRRNMKQEEADYILNTLMTDKLIKFLSDNNNIR
;
A
#
# COMPACT_ATOMS: atom_id res chain seq x y z
N LYS A 1 -33.69 6.64 -10.20
CA LYS A 1 -33.95 7.70 -9.19
C LYS A 1 -35.32 7.50 -8.50
N ASP A 2 -36.02 6.39 -8.77
CA ASP A 2 -37.48 6.31 -8.56
C ASP A 2 -37.92 5.64 -7.25
N LEU A 3 -36.98 5.09 -6.47
CA LEU A 3 -37.22 4.34 -5.24
C LEU A 3 -36.58 4.95 -3.99
N ALA A 4 -35.77 6.02 -4.13
CA ALA A 4 -35.13 6.66 -3.00
C ALA A 4 -36.17 7.38 -2.12
N GLY A 5 -36.26 7.02 -0.84
CA GLY A 5 -37.14 7.68 0.15
C GLY A 5 -38.60 7.24 0.14
N LYS A 6 -38.97 6.19 -0.61
CA LYS A 6 -40.34 5.64 -0.61
C LYS A 6 -40.41 4.37 0.24
N GLU A 7 -41.50 4.21 0.97
CA GLU A 7 -41.78 2.96 1.70
C GLU A 7 -41.98 1.81 0.69
N ALA A 8 -41.29 0.70 0.92
CA ALA A 8 -41.34 -0.49 0.08
C ALA A 8 -41.80 -1.69 0.89
N VAL A 9 -42.75 -2.45 0.36
CA VAL A 9 -43.21 -3.71 0.94
C VAL A 9 -42.65 -4.85 0.11
N PHE A 10 -41.75 -5.64 0.70
CA PHE A 10 -41.19 -6.83 0.07
C PHE A 10 -42.00 -8.06 0.48
N ALA A 11 -42.73 -8.64 -0.47
CA ALA A 11 -43.37 -9.93 -0.29
C ALA A 11 -42.32 -11.04 -0.46
N CYS A 12 -41.58 -11.34 0.61
CA CYS A 12 -40.57 -12.39 0.60
C CYS A 12 -41.20 -13.76 0.87
N LYS A 13 -41.02 -14.70 -0.06
CA LYS A 13 -41.36 -16.11 0.13
C LYS A 13 -40.12 -16.87 0.62
N VAL A 14 -40.16 -17.40 1.84
CA VAL A 14 -39.10 -18.26 2.36
C VAL A 14 -39.19 -19.63 1.69
N ASN A 15 -38.20 -19.96 0.86
CA ASN A 15 -38.18 -21.23 0.13
C ASN A 15 -37.53 -22.36 0.94
N SER A 16 -36.53 -22.04 1.77
CA SER A 16 -35.91 -22.98 2.69
C SER A 16 -35.25 -22.22 3.84
N VAL A 17 -35.05 -22.93 4.96
CA VAL A 17 -34.24 -22.48 6.08
C VAL A 17 -33.19 -23.56 6.28
N SER A 18 -31.92 -23.19 6.20
CA SER A 18 -30.79 -24.10 6.42
C SER A 18 -29.87 -23.52 7.48
N GLU A 19 -29.29 -24.40 8.29
CA GLU A 19 -28.28 -24.05 9.29
C GLU A 19 -26.88 -24.34 8.75
N LYS A 20 -25.92 -23.47 9.04
CA LYS A 20 -24.52 -23.68 8.68
C LYS A 20 -23.86 -24.56 9.74
N VAL A 21 -23.70 -25.85 9.44
CA VAL A 21 -22.89 -26.77 10.25
C VAL A 21 -21.43 -26.62 9.82
N LEU A 22 -20.56 -26.22 10.74
CA LEU A 22 -19.12 -26.16 10.47
C LEU A 22 -18.53 -27.57 10.58
N PRO A 23 -17.64 -27.96 9.66
CA PRO A 23 -16.90 -29.23 9.78
C PRO A 23 -16.00 -29.23 11.00
N GLU A 24 -15.63 -30.41 11.48
CA GLU A 24 -14.61 -30.55 12.51
C GLU A 24 -13.26 -30.08 11.95
N ALA A 25 -12.46 -29.44 12.80
CA ALA A 25 -11.17 -28.89 12.40
C ALA A 25 -10.08 -29.97 12.54
N ASP A 26 -10.10 -30.93 11.62
CA ASP A 26 -9.26 -32.12 11.59
C ASP A 26 -8.43 -32.23 10.30
N ASP A 27 -7.74 -33.36 10.12
CA ASP A 27 -6.86 -33.59 8.97
C ASP A 27 -7.62 -33.68 7.65
N ASP A 28 -8.88 -34.14 7.67
CA ASP A 28 -9.71 -34.19 6.46
C ASP A 28 -10.16 -32.78 6.06
N PHE A 29 -10.53 -31.95 7.03
CA PHE A 29 -10.76 -30.53 6.79
C PHE A 29 -9.51 -29.82 6.23
N ALA A 30 -8.32 -30.12 6.77
CA ALA A 30 -7.07 -29.52 6.31
C ALA A 30 -6.78 -29.83 4.84
N LYS A 31 -7.00 -31.08 4.42
CA LYS A 31 -6.84 -31.52 3.02
C LYS A 31 -7.86 -30.88 2.08
N ASP A 32 -9.08 -30.64 2.56
CA ASP A 32 -10.14 -30.03 1.76
C ASP A 32 -9.91 -28.54 1.46
N VAL A 33 -9.27 -27.81 2.39
CA VAL A 33 -9.13 -26.33 2.30
C VAL A 33 -7.71 -25.84 2.07
N SER A 34 -6.73 -26.72 2.06
CA SER A 34 -5.31 -26.36 1.97
C SER A 34 -4.47 -27.39 1.22
N GLU A 35 -3.20 -27.07 1.02
CA GLU A 35 -2.21 -27.98 0.44
C GLU A 35 -1.56 -28.94 1.46
N PHE A 36 -2.00 -28.90 2.73
CA PHE A 36 -1.41 -29.68 3.82
C PHE A 36 -2.22 -30.94 4.15
N ASP A 37 -1.48 -32.01 4.46
CA ASP A 37 -2.08 -33.31 4.82
C ASP A 37 -2.59 -33.39 6.27
N THR A 38 -2.19 -32.44 7.13
CA THR A 38 -2.55 -32.45 8.56
C THR A 38 -3.05 -31.09 9.03
N PHE A 39 -3.97 -31.09 9.98
CA PHE A 39 -4.51 -29.88 10.59
C PHE A 39 -3.44 -29.07 11.30
N GLU A 40 -2.49 -29.72 11.96
CA GLU A 40 -1.39 -29.03 12.64
C GLU A 40 -0.46 -28.30 11.65
N ALA A 41 -0.16 -28.90 10.48
CA ALA A 41 0.62 -28.22 9.44
C ALA A 41 -0.14 -27.02 8.86
N TYR A 42 -1.43 -27.19 8.57
CA TYR A 42 -2.28 -26.08 8.12
C TYR A 42 -2.36 -24.94 9.15
N LYS A 43 -2.54 -25.28 10.41
CA LYS A 43 -2.59 -24.31 11.52
C LYS A 43 -1.27 -23.58 11.72
N ALA A 44 -0.13 -24.27 11.57
CA ALA A 44 1.19 -23.66 11.62
C ALA A 44 1.40 -22.64 10.48
N ASP A 45 0.96 -22.97 9.27
CA ASP A 45 1.01 -22.05 8.12
C ASP A 45 0.08 -20.84 8.31
N VAL A 46 -1.17 -21.06 8.75
CA VAL A 46 -2.09 -19.95 9.07
C VAL A 46 -1.50 -19.03 10.14
N ARG A 47 -0.87 -19.60 11.18
CA ARG A 47 -0.16 -18.83 12.21
C ARG A 47 0.97 -18.01 11.59
N LYS A 48 1.83 -18.63 10.78
CA LYS A 48 2.94 -17.93 10.12
C LYS A 48 2.44 -16.77 9.26
N ARG A 49 1.41 -16.99 8.44
CA ARG A 49 0.80 -15.93 7.61
C ARG A 49 0.20 -14.80 8.46
N ALA A 50 -0.39 -15.13 9.61
CA ALA A 50 -0.89 -14.13 10.54
C ALA A 50 0.25 -13.33 11.18
N GLU A 51 1.33 -13.98 11.61
CA GLU A 51 2.52 -13.35 12.17
C GLU A 51 3.19 -12.41 11.16
N GLU A 52 3.41 -12.87 9.92
CA GLU A 52 3.96 -12.05 8.83
C GLU A 52 3.08 -10.82 8.54
N ARG A 53 1.76 -10.99 8.55
CA ARG A 53 0.82 -9.88 8.38
C ARG A 53 0.91 -8.88 9.52
N GLU A 54 0.91 -9.34 10.77
CA GLU A 54 0.97 -8.44 11.93
C GLU A 54 2.33 -7.75 12.05
N GLN A 55 3.42 -8.44 11.69
CA GLN A 55 4.74 -7.81 11.60
C GLN A 55 4.74 -6.68 10.57
N LYS A 56 4.22 -6.93 9.36
CA LYS A 56 4.12 -5.90 8.32
C LYS A 56 3.23 -4.73 8.76
N ASN A 57 2.12 -5.00 9.44
CA ASN A 57 1.25 -3.96 10.00
C ASN A 57 1.99 -3.10 11.03
N ALA A 58 2.79 -3.72 11.90
CA ALA A 58 3.58 -3.03 12.91
C ALA A 58 4.68 -2.17 12.27
N GLU A 59 5.35 -2.65 11.22
CA GLU A 59 6.34 -1.90 10.45
C GLU A 59 5.73 -0.66 9.77
N ILE A 60 4.55 -0.82 9.15
CA ILE A 60 3.79 0.31 8.54
C ILE A 60 3.37 1.31 9.62
N ALA A 61 2.82 0.84 10.74
CA ALA A 61 2.39 1.71 11.83
C ALA A 61 3.57 2.50 12.41
N THR A 62 4.72 1.85 12.59
CA THR A 62 5.95 2.50 13.06
C THR A 62 6.42 3.56 12.06
N SER A 63 6.47 3.22 10.78
CA SER A 63 6.86 4.15 9.71
C SER A 63 5.95 5.39 9.66
N ASN A 64 4.63 5.19 9.76
CA ASN A 64 3.66 6.27 9.79
C ASN A 64 3.87 7.18 11.02
N ARG A 65 4.11 6.60 12.20
CA ARG A 65 4.39 7.37 13.43
C ARG A 65 5.68 8.19 13.31
N ILE A 66 6.72 7.67 12.66
CA ILE A 66 7.94 8.42 12.36
C ILE A 66 7.62 9.63 11.49
N ILE A 67 6.92 9.42 10.38
CA ILE A 67 6.57 10.47 9.42
C ILE A 67 5.74 11.55 10.11
N GLU A 68 4.67 11.17 10.83
CA GLU A 68 3.83 12.11 11.57
C GLU A 68 4.64 12.94 12.57
N THR A 69 5.55 12.30 13.30
CA THR A 69 6.43 12.97 14.27
C THR A 69 7.40 13.93 13.58
N LEU A 70 7.96 13.55 12.42
CA LEU A 70 8.81 14.43 11.62
C LEU A 70 8.04 15.66 11.14
N LEU A 71 6.84 15.49 10.59
CA LEU A 71 6.01 16.59 10.10
C LEU A 71 5.64 17.55 11.24
N LYS A 72 5.23 17.01 12.39
CA LYS A 72 4.84 17.81 13.57
C LYS A 72 5.98 18.65 14.12
N ASN A 73 7.20 18.11 14.14
CA ASN A 73 8.37 18.79 14.69
C ASN A 73 9.04 19.74 13.71
N ASN A 74 8.68 19.70 12.42
CA ASN A 74 9.26 20.53 11.37
C ASN A 74 8.16 21.30 10.62
N PRO A 75 7.61 22.37 11.22
CA PRO A 75 6.62 23.22 10.56
C PRO A 75 7.30 24.05 9.46
N ILE A 76 7.49 23.44 8.30
CA ILE A 76 8.05 24.08 7.11
C ILE A 76 6.90 24.57 6.25
N GLU A 77 6.95 25.85 5.89
CA GLU A 77 6.02 26.42 4.92
C GLU A 77 6.45 26.02 3.51
N MET A 78 5.51 25.46 2.74
CA MET A 78 5.70 25.15 1.33
C MET A 78 4.95 26.15 0.47
N SER A 79 5.50 26.43 -0.71
CA SER A 79 4.84 27.31 -1.66
C SER A 79 3.56 26.66 -2.19
N GLU A 80 2.52 27.49 -2.35
CA GLU A 80 1.23 27.04 -2.87
C GLU A 80 1.39 26.35 -4.24
N ALA A 81 2.27 26.87 -5.09
CA ALA A 81 2.55 26.29 -6.40
C ALA A 81 3.09 24.85 -6.32
N LEU A 82 3.87 24.49 -5.29
CA LEU A 82 4.34 23.11 -5.10
C LEU A 82 3.20 22.19 -4.67
N ILE A 83 2.36 22.67 -3.75
CA ILE A 83 1.18 21.93 -3.26
C ILE A 83 0.20 21.68 -4.40
N GLU A 84 -0.11 22.71 -5.20
CA GLU A 84 -1.00 22.62 -6.34
C GLU A 84 -0.48 21.65 -7.40
N ASN A 85 0.80 21.77 -7.78
CA ASN A 85 1.42 20.83 -8.72
C ASN A 85 1.35 19.38 -8.23
N ARG A 86 1.51 19.14 -6.93
CA ARG A 86 1.35 17.80 -6.36
C ARG A 86 -0.09 17.33 -6.37
N ALA A 87 -1.05 18.17 -5.98
CA ALA A 87 -2.47 17.83 -6.01
C ALA A 87 -2.94 17.50 -7.43
N HIS A 88 -2.47 18.24 -8.45
CA HIS A 88 -2.70 17.91 -9.85
C HIS A 88 -2.14 16.55 -10.22
N ARG A 89 -0.90 16.22 -9.82
CA ARG A 89 -0.32 14.90 -10.07
C ARG A 89 -1.14 13.78 -9.41
N MET A 90 -1.59 13.98 -8.17
CA MET A 90 -2.44 12.99 -7.48
C MET A 90 -3.77 12.76 -8.22
N LEU A 91 -4.36 13.81 -8.79
CA LEU A 91 -5.54 13.67 -9.65
C LEU A 91 -5.22 12.88 -10.92
N GLN A 92 -4.07 13.12 -11.56
CA GLN A 92 -3.65 12.36 -12.74
C GLN A 92 -3.40 10.88 -12.41
N ASP A 93 -2.70 10.59 -11.30
CA ASP A 93 -2.47 9.21 -10.83
C ASP A 93 -3.80 8.47 -10.59
N MET A 94 -4.83 9.19 -10.10
CA MET A 94 -6.17 8.64 -9.97
C MET A 94 -6.82 8.37 -11.33
N LYS A 95 -6.73 9.31 -12.28
CA LYS A 95 -7.26 9.16 -13.64
C LYS A 95 -6.67 7.93 -14.32
N GLU A 96 -5.34 7.81 -14.34
CA GLU A 96 -4.64 6.68 -14.94
C GLU A 96 -5.05 5.34 -14.31
N ARG A 97 -5.15 5.30 -12.98
CA ARG A 97 -5.62 4.10 -12.28
C ARG A 97 -7.05 3.73 -12.68
N MET A 98 -7.95 4.71 -12.81
CA MET A 98 -9.34 4.47 -13.20
C MET A 98 -9.46 4.00 -14.65
N GLU A 99 -8.73 4.62 -15.56
CA GLU A 99 -8.69 4.24 -16.97
C GLU A 99 -8.16 2.82 -17.14
N SER A 100 -7.13 2.43 -16.37
CA SER A 100 -6.62 1.05 -16.37
C SER A 100 -7.65 0.02 -15.90
N GLN A 101 -8.65 0.44 -15.11
CA GLN A 101 -9.77 -0.38 -14.65
C GLN A 101 -10.99 -0.30 -15.58
N GLY A 102 -10.89 0.44 -16.69
CA GLY A 102 -11.98 0.63 -17.65
C GLY A 102 -13.08 1.58 -17.15
N ILE A 103 -12.81 2.41 -16.14
CA ILE A 103 -13.76 3.36 -15.59
C ILE A 103 -13.46 4.76 -16.15
N PRO A 104 -14.30 5.32 -17.03
CA PRO A 104 -14.07 6.66 -17.57
C PRO A 104 -14.15 7.71 -16.46
N PHE A 105 -13.10 8.53 -16.33
CA PHE A 105 -13.02 9.56 -15.29
C PHE A 105 -14.21 10.53 -15.31
N ALA A 106 -14.66 10.93 -16.51
CA ALA A 106 -15.81 11.81 -16.68
C ALA A 106 -17.11 11.22 -16.09
N THR A 107 -17.35 9.92 -16.25
CA THR A 107 -18.50 9.23 -15.67
C THR A 107 -18.43 9.20 -14.15
N TYR A 108 -17.24 9.01 -13.59
CA TYR A 108 -17.04 9.06 -12.15
C TYR A 108 -17.30 10.45 -11.56
N MET A 109 -16.79 11.51 -12.18
CA MET A 109 -17.07 12.89 -11.78
C MET A 109 -18.56 13.23 -11.80
N GLN A 110 -19.30 12.75 -12.82
CA GLN A 110 -20.75 12.90 -12.89
C GLN A 110 -21.47 12.18 -11.74
N TYR A 111 -21.00 10.99 -11.37
CA TYR A 111 -21.60 10.20 -10.28
C TYR A 111 -21.43 10.88 -8.93
N ILE A 112 -20.23 11.40 -8.63
CA ILE A 112 -19.95 12.06 -7.36
C ILE A 112 -20.35 13.54 -7.33
N GLY A 113 -20.68 14.13 -8.48
CA GLY A 113 -21.14 15.51 -8.61
C GLY A 113 -20.07 16.56 -8.26
N LYS A 114 -18.79 16.25 -8.51
CA LYS A 114 -17.65 17.15 -8.24
C LYS A 114 -16.94 17.54 -9.53
N THR A 115 -16.28 18.71 -9.53
CA THR A 115 -15.37 19.12 -10.60
C THR A 115 -13.95 18.65 -10.34
N GLU A 116 -13.06 18.80 -11.32
CA GLU A 116 -11.63 18.53 -11.11
C GLU A 116 -11.02 19.49 -10.07
N GLU A 117 -11.44 20.76 -10.07
CA GLU A 117 -11.00 21.75 -9.09
C GLU A 117 -11.40 21.37 -7.67
N ASP A 118 -12.62 20.84 -7.48
CA ASP A 118 -13.05 20.31 -6.19
C ASP A 118 -12.17 19.14 -5.72
N MET A 119 -11.76 18.28 -6.66
CA MET A 119 -10.86 17.16 -6.37
C MET A 119 -9.47 17.65 -6.01
N ILE A 120 -8.91 18.58 -6.78
CA ILE A 120 -7.60 19.20 -6.51
C ILE A 120 -7.61 19.89 -5.15
N ALA A 121 -8.65 20.66 -4.85
CA ALA A 121 -8.82 21.31 -3.55
C ALA A 121 -8.85 20.28 -2.41
N SER A 122 -9.55 19.15 -2.60
CA SER A 122 -9.58 18.07 -1.61
C SER A 122 -8.24 17.38 -1.40
N TYR A 123 -7.35 17.41 -2.41
CA TYR A 123 -6.00 16.86 -2.31
C TYR A 123 -4.97 17.83 -1.73
N LYS A 124 -5.27 19.13 -1.55
CA LYS A 124 -4.24 20.11 -1.14
C LYS A 124 -3.55 19.77 0.19
N GLU A 125 -4.31 19.35 1.21
CA GLU A 125 -3.72 18.99 2.51
C GLU A 125 -2.84 17.73 2.42
N GLU A 126 -3.33 16.67 1.77
CA GLU A 126 -2.55 15.45 1.57
C GLU A 126 -1.33 15.70 0.67
N ALA A 127 -1.46 16.53 -0.36
CA ALA A 127 -0.37 16.95 -1.23
C ALA A 127 0.71 17.69 -0.44
N LYS A 128 0.30 18.57 0.49
CA LYS A 128 1.20 19.28 1.39
C LYS A 128 1.96 18.30 2.30
N GLU A 129 1.28 17.37 2.95
CA GLU A 129 1.95 16.38 3.80
C GLU A 129 2.91 15.50 3.00
N ARG A 130 2.52 15.06 1.80
CA ARG A 130 3.35 14.23 0.92
C ARG A 130 4.60 14.95 0.43
N GLU A 131 4.50 16.18 -0.06
CA GLU A 131 5.67 16.94 -0.49
C GLU A 131 6.59 17.27 0.69
N LEU A 132 6.03 17.67 1.84
CA LEU A 132 6.82 17.97 3.01
C LEU A 132 7.57 16.74 3.52
N THR A 133 6.89 15.59 3.58
CA THR A 133 7.51 14.30 3.92
C THR A 133 8.67 14.00 2.97
N ARG A 134 8.45 14.15 1.66
CA ARG A 134 9.49 13.94 0.65
C ARG A 134 10.70 14.86 0.88
N PHE A 135 10.49 16.16 1.11
CA PHE A 135 11.57 17.11 1.36
C PHE A 135 12.40 16.75 2.59
N ILE A 136 11.73 16.45 3.72
CA ILE A 136 12.40 16.07 4.96
C ILE A 136 13.19 14.77 4.77
N MET A 137 12.59 13.76 4.14
CA MET A 137 13.26 12.49 3.88
C MET A 137 14.49 12.66 2.98
N THR A 138 14.37 13.39 1.87
CA THR A 138 15.50 13.68 0.98
C THR A 138 16.61 14.42 1.72
N TYR A 139 16.25 15.43 2.52
CA TYR A 139 17.22 16.17 3.31
C TYR A 139 17.98 15.27 4.30
N ILE A 140 17.29 14.35 5.00
CA ILE A 140 17.94 13.43 5.93
C ILE A 140 18.86 12.46 5.18
N VAL A 141 18.42 11.91 4.04
CA VAL A 141 19.25 11.03 3.20
C VAL A 141 20.55 11.73 2.79
N GLU A 142 20.46 12.99 2.34
CA GLU A 142 21.63 13.79 1.97
C GLU A 142 22.51 14.12 3.18
N LYS A 143 21.90 14.53 4.30
CA LYS A 143 22.62 14.98 5.49
C LYS A 143 23.39 13.85 6.18
N GLU A 144 22.78 12.68 6.25
CA GLU A 144 23.35 11.47 6.86
C GLU A 144 24.11 10.61 5.85
N ASN A 145 24.19 11.07 4.59
CA ASN A 145 24.85 10.37 3.48
C ASN A 145 24.42 8.90 3.35
N LEU A 146 23.11 8.67 3.43
CA LEU A 146 22.54 7.35 3.25
C LEU A 146 22.66 6.94 1.78
N GLN A 147 23.22 5.75 1.54
CA GLN A 147 23.44 5.22 0.21
C GLN A 147 22.94 3.79 0.12
N VAL A 148 22.26 3.47 -0.98
CA VAL A 148 21.96 2.08 -1.35
C VAL A 148 23.22 1.51 -1.97
N THR A 149 23.73 0.43 -1.39
CA THR A 149 24.93 -0.24 -1.88
C THR A 149 24.58 -1.20 -3.02
N GLN A 150 25.57 -1.58 -3.82
CA GLN A 150 25.37 -2.61 -4.83
C GLN A 150 24.90 -3.93 -4.22
N ALA A 151 25.40 -4.28 -3.02
CA ALA A 151 24.99 -5.47 -2.30
C ALA A 151 23.50 -5.43 -1.89
N ASP A 152 23.01 -4.28 -1.44
CA ASP A 152 21.58 -4.09 -1.12
C ASP A 152 20.72 -4.31 -2.36
N PHE A 153 21.14 -3.75 -3.49
CA PHE A 153 20.45 -3.90 -4.77
C PHE A 153 20.48 -5.35 -5.28
N ASP A 154 21.62 -6.02 -5.18
CA ASP A 154 21.78 -7.42 -5.59
C ASP A 154 20.87 -8.34 -4.77
N ALA A 155 20.84 -8.18 -3.44
CA ALA A 155 19.94 -8.91 -2.56
C ALA A 155 18.46 -8.66 -2.90
N ALA A 156 18.10 -7.40 -3.17
CA ALA A 156 16.74 -7.03 -3.56
C ALA A 156 16.29 -7.67 -4.88
N ILE A 157 17.22 -7.84 -5.82
CA ILE A 157 16.99 -8.55 -7.10
C ILE A 157 16.86 -10.05 -6.87
N GLU A 158 17.67 -10.65 -5.99
CA GLU A 158 17.55 -12.07 -5.65
C GLU A 158 16.17 -12.41 -5.09
N VAL A 159 15.68 -11.62 -4.14
CA VAL A 159 14.34 -11.82 -3.54
C VAL A 159 13.25 -11.70 -4.59
N ARG A 160 13.28 -10.65 -5.43
CA ARG A 160 12.27 -10.44 -6.48
C ARG A 160 12.31 -11.51 -7.57
N ALA A 161 13.51 -11.93 -7.96
CA ALA A 161 13.69 -13.01 -8.92
C ALA A 161 13.13 -14.33 -8.38
N ALA A 162 13.40 -14.66 -7.11
CA ALA A 162 12.86 -15.84 -6.45
C ALA A 162 11.32 -15.81 -6.41
N SER A 163 10.73 -14.68 -6.02
CA SER A 163 9.26 -14.51 -6.02
C SER A 163 8.64 -14.61 -7.42
N ALA A 164 9.39 -14.25 -8.47
CA ALA A 164 8.97 -14.40 -9.86
C ALA A 164 9.29 -15.77 -10.48
N GLY A 165 9.89 -16.70 -9.71
CA GLY A 165 10.34 -18.00 -10.21
C GLY A 165 11.48 -17.92 -11.24
N LYS A 166 12.25 -16.83 -11.25
CA LYS A 166 13.33 -16.55 -12.20
C LYS A 166 14.70 -16.58 -11.52
N LYS A 167 15.76 -16.79 -12.30
CA LYS A 167 17.13 -16.59 -11.82
C LYS A 167 17.48 -15.10 -11.77
N ALA A 168 18.20 -14.66 -10.73
CA ALA A 168 18.56 -13.25 -10.54
C ALA A 168 19.25 -12.60 -11.75
N GLY A 169 20.18 -13.30 -12.40
CA GLY A 169 20.87 -12.80 -13.59
C GLY A 169 20.00 -12.72 -14.85
N GLU A 170 18.91 -13.50 -14.93
CA GLU A 170 17.91 -13.38 -16.00
C GLU A 170 16.95 -12.22 -15.69
N TYR A 171 16.49 -12.13 -14.45
CA TYR A 171 15.64 -11.04 -13.96
C TYR A 171 16.29 -9.69 -14.24
N ARG A 172 17.55 -9.52 -13.83
CA ARG A 172 18.32 -8.28 -14.05
C ARG A 172 18.48 -7.92 -15.52
N ARG A 173 18.72 -8.90 -16.40
CA ARG A 173 18.91 -8.64 -17.84
C ARG A 173 17.65 -8.14 -18.52
N ASN A 174 16.48 -8.57 -18.05
CA ASN A 174 15.18 -8.19 -18.60
C ASN A 174 14.52 -7.04 -17.84
N MET A 175 15.15 -6.55 -16.77
CA MET A 175 14.66 -5.46 -15.95
C MET A 175 14.79 -4.13 -16.72
N LYS A 176 13.73 -3.33 -16.67
CA LYS A 176 13.75 -1.98 -17.26
C LYS A 176 14.34 -0.96 -16.29
N GLN A 177 14.77 0.19 -16.82
CA GLN A 177 15.32 1.26 -15.97
C GLN A 177 14.30 1.75 -14.94
N GLU A 178 13.03 1.89 -15.33
CA GLU A 178 11.98 2.36 -14.41
C GLU A 178 11.79 1.40 -13.22
N GLU A 179 11.95 0.10 -13.46
CA GLU A 179 11.89 -0.92 -12.40
C GLU A 179 13.12 -0.86 -11.49
N ALA A 180 14.30 -0.64 -12.05
CA ALA A 180 15.53 -0.46 -11.28
C ALA A 180 15.42 0.77 -10.36
N ASP A 181 14.97 1.90 -10.90
CA ASP A 181 14.78 3.14 -10.15
C ASP A 181 13.74 2.97 -9.04
N TYR A 182 12.66 2.24 -9.30
CA TYR A 182 11.67 1.89 -8.27
C TYR A 182 12.31 1.09 -7.13
N ILE A 183 13.08 0.05 -7.44
CA ILE A 183 13.76 -0.78 -6.43
C ILE A 183 14.73 0.06 -5.59
N LEU A 184 15.54 0.90 -6.24
CA LEU A 184 16.49 1.77 -5.55
C LEU A 184 15.79 2.76 -4.61
N ASN A 185 14.68 3.37 -5.05
CA ASN A 185 13.89 4.28 -4.23
C ASN A 185 13.25 3.57 -3.02
N THR A 186 12.75 2.34 -3.21
CA THR A 186 12.23 1.52 -2.09
C THR A 186 13.33 1.21 -1.09
N LEU A 187 14.51 0.75 -1.55
CA LEU A 187 15.64 0.43 -0.67
C LEU A 187 16.14 1.65 0.10
N MET A 188 16.17 2.82 -0.54
CA MET A 188 16.55 4.06 0.15
C MET A 188 15.55 4.41 1.24
N THR A 189 14.25 4.28 0.94
CA THR A 189 13.17 4.55 1.90
C THR A 189 13.25 3.60 3.09
N ASP A 190 13.41 2.30 2.86
CA ASP A 190 13.53 1.29 3.92
C ASP A 190 14.76 1.56 4.78
N LYS A 191 15.90 1.89 4.16
CA LYS A 191 17.14 2.24 4.87
C LYS A 191 16.97 3.50 5.73
N LEU A 192 16.30 4.53 5.21
CA LEU A 192 15.99 5.75 5.95
C LEU A 192 15.08 5.46 7.14
N ILE A 193 13.98 4.73 6.94
CA ILE A 193 13.05 4.38 8.03
C ILE A 193 13.76 3.55 9.11
N LYS A 194 14.59 2.59 8.70
CA LYS A 194 15.40 1.81 9.62
C LYS A 194 16.37 2.69 10.40
N PHE A 195 17.10 3.57 9.73
CA PHE A 195 18.00 4.53 10.38
C PHE A 195 17.26 5.38 11.41
N LEU A 196 16.08 5.90 11.06
CA LEU A 196 15.25 6.70 11.97
C LEU A 196 14.73 5.86 13.15
N SER A 197 14.41 4.59 12.92
CA SER A 197 13.94 3.67 13.96
C SER A 197 15.03 3.29 14.94
N ASP A 198 16.23 2.99 14.44
CA ASP A 198 17.36 2.56 15.27
C ASP A 198 17.91 3.72 16.13
N ASN A 199 17.77 4.97 15.68
CA ASN A 199 18.33 6.15 16.35
C ASN A 199 17.32 6.93 17.21
N ASN A 200 16.04 6.54 17.24
CA ASN A 200 15.01 7.25 18.01
C ASN A 200 14.18 6.30 18.88
N ASN A 201 13.75 6.78 20.05
CA ASN A 201 12.80 6.06 20.88
C ASN A 201 11.38 6.21 20.33
N ILE A 202 11.01 5.34 19.40
CA ILE A 202 9.63 5.25 18.90
C ILE A 202 8.87 4.27 19.81
N ARG A 203 8.44 4.75 20.97
CA ARG A 203 7.47 4.03 21.82
C ARG A 203 6.06 4.49 21.52
#